data_AF-A0A0R2DZZ2-F1
#
_entry.id   AF-A0A0R2DZZ2-F1
#
_cell.length_a   1.000
_cell.length_b   1.000
_cell.length_c   1.000
_cell.angle_alpha   90.00
_cell.angle_beta   90.00
_cell.angle_gamma   90.00
#
_symmetry.space_group_name_H-M   'P 1'
#
loop_
_entity.id
_entity.type
_entity.pdbx_description
1 polymer ?
#
loop_
_entity_poly.entity_id
_entity_poly.type
_entity_poly.pdbx_seq_one_letter_code
_entity_poly.pdbx_strand_id
1 'polypeptide(L)'
;MIPTGSNDPYALRRQAAGIARIVMDQNWSLSAVQLFNVVEKNAAANPELYRKISPADTEAEVTTFIVERIKKMLEVQHYNFDVIETVTAKTTNGFKEMLEAARVLKVHSNDKDFKDTVEATTRVLRLAKKADLAADVQLKPELFENDAEKVFADRVAEMEEKNFNNVEEIFQVLRGMRVVINNYFDETMVMAKDADIRNNRLYQLSLYASFAYKLGDLTKLNVK
;
A
#
# COMPACT_ATOMS: atom_id res chain seq x y z
N MET A 1 -6.41 -10.83 -24.53
CA MET A 1 -7.81 -10.34 -24.63
C MET A 1 -8.34 -10.20 -23.21
N ILE A 2 -8.60 -8.98 -22.77
CA ILE A 2 -9.19 -8.72 -21.44
C ILE A 2 -10.70 -8.66 -21.59
N PRO A 3 -11.50 -9.32 -20.73
CA PRO A 3 -12.94 -9.31 -20.86
C PRO A 3 -13.52 -7.90 -20.66
N THR A 4 -13.96 -7.25 -21.73
CA THR A 4 -14.57 -5.92 -21.70
C THR A 4 -16.11 -5.93 -21.63
N GLY A 5 -16.75 -7.10 -21.44
CA GLY A 5 -18.23 -7.23 -21.52
C GLY A 5 -18.89 -8.06 -20.41
N SER A 6 -20.22 -8.01 -20.33
CA SER A 6 -21.06 -8.81 -19.41
C SER A 6 -20.90 -10.33 -19.58
N ASN A 7 -20.43 -10.78 -20.75
CA ASN A 7 -20.13 -12.19 -21.00
C ASN A 7 -18.71 -12.52 -20.53
N ASP A 8 -18.59 -13.62 -19.78
CA ASP A 8 -17.32 -14.22 -19.37
C ASP A 8 -17.10 -15.52 -20.17
N PRO A 9 -16.89 -15.43 -21.51
CA PRO A 9 -16.89 -16.60 -22.41
C PRO A 9 -15.79 -17.61 -22.09
N TYR A 10 -14.71 -17.13 -21.48
CA TYR A 10 -13.56 -17.94 -21.07
C TYR A 10 -13.50 -18.19 -19.55
N ALA A 11 -14.56 -17.82 -18.81
CA ALA A 11 -14.66 -17.95 -17.36
C ALA A 11 -13.50 -17.26 -16.57
N LEU A 12 -12.84 -16.26 -17.13
CA LEU A 12 -11.68 -15.59 -16.54
C LEU A 12 -12.03 -14.87 -15.24
N ARG A 13 -13.25 -14.30 -15.13
CA ARG A 13 -13.68 -13.66 -13.87
C ARG A 13 -13.83 -14.70 -12.78
N ARG A 14 -14.43 -15.85 -13.12
CA ARG A 14 -14.60 -16.99 -12.20
C ARG A 14 -13.26 -17.58 -11.78
N GLN A 15 -12.32 -17.73 -12.71
CA GLN A 15 -10.97 -18.24 -12.44
C GLN A 15 -10.20 -17.29 -11.54
N ALA A 16 -10.17 -15.98 -11.83
CA ALA A 16 -9.49 -15.00 -10.99
C ALA A 16 -10.07 -14.92 -9.57
N ALA A 17 -11.40 -15.00 -9.43
CA ALA A 17 -12.05 -15.10 -8.12
C ALA A 17 -11.70 -16.41 -7.40
N GLY A 18 -11.56 -17.53 -8.13
CA GLY A 18 -11.10 -18.81 -7.60
C GLY A 18 -9.67 -18.75 -7.08
N ILE A 19 -8.75 -18.13 -7.83
CA ILE A 19 -7.36 -17.91 -7.40
C ILE A 19 -7.33 -17.09 -6.12
N ALA A 20 -8.05 -15.96 -6.07
CA ALA A 20 -8.14 -15.14 -4.87
C ALA A 20 -8.62 -15.96 -3.66
N ARG A 21 -9.69 -16.74 -3.81
CA ARG A 21 -10.22 -17.64 -2.75
C ARG A 21 -9.18 -18.63 -2.27
N ILE A 22 -8.50 -19.33 -3.17
CA ILE A 22 -7.46 -20.30 -2.80
C ILE A 22 -6.33 -19.62 -2.02
N VAL A 23 -5.83 -18.48 -2.51
CA VAL A 23 -4.76 -17.72 -1.83
C VAL A 23 -5.17 -17.37 -0.40
N MET A 24 -6.42 -16.95 -0.19
CA MET A 24 -6.93 -16.60 1.13
C MET A 24 -7.15 -17.82 2.02
N ASP A 25 -7.79 -18.87 1.50
CA ASP A 25 -8.06 -20.11 2.24
C ASP A 25 -6.76 -20.80 2.68
N GLN A 26 -5.69 -20.68 1.89
CA GLN A 26 -4.36 -21.21 2.20
C GLN A 26 -3.49 -20.23 3.00
N ASN A 27 -4.01 -19.05 3.36
CA ASN A 27 -3.30 -18.04 4.15
C ASN A 27 -1.98 -17.57 3.49
N TRP A 28 -1.95 -17.50 2.16
CA TRP A 28 -0.77 -17.11 1.39
C TRP A 28 -0.67 -15.59 1.22
N SER A 29 0.51 -15.05 1.49
CA SER A 29 0.87 -13.65 1.18
C SER A 29 1.25 -13.54 -0.29
N LEU A 30 0.25 -13.58 -1.19
CA LEU A 30 0.44 -13.44 -2.64
C LEU A 30 -0.33 -12.24 -3.18
N SER A 31 0.39 -11.38 -3.90
CA SER A 31 -0.13 -10.20 -4.61
C SER A 31 -0.38 -10.48 -6.08
N ALA A 32 -1.16 -9.62 -6.74
CA ALA A 32 -1.37 -9.69 -8.18
C ALA A 32 -0.05 -9.54 -8.96
N VAL A 33 0.84 -8.64 -8.49
CA VAL A 33 2.18 -8.46 -9.06
C VAL A 33 3.02 -9.73 -8.93
N GLN A 34 3.02 -10.38 -7.76
CA GLN A 34 3.77 -11.64 -7.59
C GLN A 34 3.23 -12.76 -8.47
N LEU A 35 1.91 -12.88 -8.62
CA LEU A 35 1.31 -13.85 -9.55
C LEU A 35 1.72 -13.56 -11.00
N PHE A 36 1.77 -12.28 -11.38
CA PHE A 36 2.20 -11.88 -12.71
C PHE A 36 3.68 -12.19 -12.96
N ASN A 37 4.55 -11.92 -11.98
CA ASN A 37 5.97 -12.26 -12.07
C ASN A 37 6.21 -13.77 -12.29
N VAL A 38 5.33 -14.64 -11.79
CA VAL A 38 5.38 -16.08 -12.08
C VAL A 38 5.08 -16.36 -13.55
N VAL A 39 4.11 -15.66 -14.15
CA VAL A 39 3.79 -15.77 -15.58
C VAL A 39 4.97 -15.29 -16.42
N GLU A 40 5.59 -14.16 -16.09
CA GLU A 40 6.76 -13.66 -16.81
C GLU A 40 7.95 -14.61 -16.75
N LYS A 41 8.26 -15.14 -15.55
CA LYS A 41 9.31 -16.16 -15.39
C LYS A 41 9.02 -17.41 -16.21
N ASN A 42 7.76 -17.85 -16.26
CA ASN A 42 7.37 -19.01 -17.07
C ASN A 42 7.51 -18.72 -18.57
N ALA A 43 7.17 -17.51 -19.02
CA ALA A 43 7.30 -17.09 -20.40
C ALA A 43 8.76 -17.00 -20.85
N ALA A 44 9.64 -16.46 -20.00
CA ALA A 44 11.08 -16.44 -20.24
C ALA A 44 11.66 -17.86 -20.33
N ALA A 45 11.20 -18.79 -19.48
CA ALA A 45 11.64 -20.18 -19.49
C ALA A 45 11.06 -21.01 -20.65
N ASN A 46 9.90 -20.62 -21.19
CA ASN A 46 9.17 -21.38 -22.22
C ASN A 46 8.70 -20.48 -23.36
N PRO A 47 9.60 -19.78 -24.08
CA PRO A 47 9.21 -18.77 -25.08
C PRO A 47 8.28 -19.32 -26.16
N GLU A 48 8.38 -20.62 -26.45
CA GLU A 48 7.57 -21.30 -27.47
C GLU A 48 6.07 -21.33 -27.14
N LEU A 49 5.70 -21.34 -25.85
CA LEU A 49 4.31 -21.28 -25.40
C LEU A 49 3.70 -19.88 -25.53
N TYR A 50 4.56 -18.85 -25.61
CA TYR A 50 4.15 -17.44 -25.58
C TYR A 50 4.36 -16.73 -26.91
N ARG A 51 4.77 -17.40 -27.99
CA ARG A 51 5.10 -16.78 -29.31
C ARG A 51 4.10 -15.74 -29.87
N LYS A 52 2.82 -15.83 -29.48
CA LYS A 52 1.74 -14.96 -29.97
C LYS A 52 1.30 -13.88 -28.97
N ILE A 53 1.96 -13.81 -27.81
CA ILE A 53 1.64 -12.90 -26.73
C ILE A 53 2.93 -12.35 -26.12
N SER A 54 2.89 -11.10 -25.69
CA SER A 54 3.96 -10.51 -24.89
C SER A 54 3.39 -10.31 -23.50
N PRO A 55 3.69 -11.20 -22.52
CA PRO A 55 3.21 -11.03 -21.16
C PRO A 55 3.54 -9.65 -20.62
N ALA A 56 4.80 -9.20 -20.73
CA ALA A 56 5.26 -7.90 -20.21
C ALA A 56 4.34 -6.72 -20.56
N ASP A 57 3.75 -6.71 -21.75
CA ASP A 57 2.85 -5.64 -22.21
C ASP A 57 1.46 -5.66 -21.54
N THR A 58 1.16 -6.69 -20.74
CA THR A 58 -0.16 -6.95 -20.14
C THR A 58 -0.17 -6.91 -18.61
N GLU A 59 0.97 -6.60 -17.96
CA GLU A 59 1.08 -6.59 -16.50
C GLU A 59 0.01 -5.74 -15.83
N ALA A 60 -0.07 -4.46 -16.23
CA ALA A 60 -0.98 -3.50 -15.62
C ALA A 60 -2.45 -3.92 -15.77
N GLU A 61 -2.78 -4.44 -16.95
CA GLU A 61 -4.13 -4.89 -17.29
C GLU A 61 -4.54 -6.15 -16.49
N VAL A 62 -3.67 -7.16 -16.42
CA VAL A 62 -3.91 -8.39 -15.66
C VAL A 62 -3.99 -8.10 -14.17
N THR A 63 -3.07 -7.27 -13.66
CA THR A 63 -3.04 -6.85 -12.26
C THR A 63 -4.34 -6.14 -11.89
N THR A 64 -4.77 -5.16 -12.70
CA THR A 64 -6.03 -4.45 -12.50
C THR A 64 -7.21 -5.41 -12.52
N PHE A 65 -7.26 -6.32 -13.50
CA PHE A 65 -8.33 -7.30 -13.64
C PHE A 65 -8.48 -8.22 -12.40
N ILE A 66 -7.36 -8.67 -11.81
CA ILE A 66 -7.39 -9.50 -10.60
C ILE A 66 -7.84 -8.65 -9.39
N VAL A 67 -7.30 -7.44 -9.25
CA VAL A 67 -7.67 -6.53 -8.14
C VAL A 67 -9.16 -6.16 -8.19
N GLU A 68 -9.75 -5.98 -9.37
CA GLU A 68 -11.21 -5.80 -9.51
C GLU A 68 -12.01 -6.97 -8.92
N ARG A 69 -11.48 -8.20 -8.95
CA ARG A 69 -12.16 -9.34 -8.32
C ARG A 69 -12.08 -9.25 -6.80
N ILE A 70 -10.94 -8.84 -6.25
CA ILE A 70 -10.80 -8.56 -4.81
C ILE A 70 -11.78 -7.46 -4.38
N LYS A 71 -11.86 -6.36 -5.13
CA LYS A 71 -12.85 -5.29 -4.91
C LYS A 71 -14.27 -5.86 -4.88
N LYS A 72 -14.63 -6.68 -5.87
CA LYS A 72 -15.96 -7.28 -5.94
C LYS A 72 -16.26 -8.21 -4.76
N MET A 73 -15.27 -8.93 -4.25
CA MET A 73 -15.42 -9.78 -3.07
C MET A 73 -15.70 -8.94 -1.82
N LEU A 74 -14.98 -7.84 -1.62
CA LEU A 74 -15.21 -6.92 -0.50
C LEU A 74 -16.58 -6.22 -0.60
N GLU A 75 -17.03 -5.86 -1.81
CA GLU A 75 -18.38 -5.32 -2.04
C GLU A 75 -19.46 -6.31 -1.59
N VAL A 76 -19.32 -7.60 -1.94
CA VAL A 76 -20.26 -8.66 -1.54
C VAL A 76 -20.25 -8.85 -0.02
N GLN A 77 -19.13 -8.56 0.65
CA GLN A 77 -19.00 -8.57 2.11
C GLN A 77 -19.47 -7.24 2.77
N HIS A 78 -20.07 -6.33 2.01
CA HIS A 78 -20.61 -5.06 2.48
C HIS A 78 -19.57 -4.14 3.15
N TYR A 79 -18.35 -4.10 2.62
CA TYR A 79 -17.40 -3.03 2.96
C TYR A 79 -17.76 -1.74 2.21
N ASN A 80 -17.47 -0.60 2.84
CA ASN A 80 -17.70 0.70 2.23
C ASN A 80 -16.74 0.92 1.05
N PHE A 81 -17.20 1.68 0.04
CA PHE A 81 -16.45 1.94 -1.18
C PHE A 81 -15.05 2.53 -0.91
N ASP A 82 -14.94 3.46 0.02
CA ASP A 82 -13.68 4.11 0.39
C ASP A 82 -12.69 3.13 1.05
N VAL A 83 -13.17 2.25 1.93
CA VAL A 83 -12.36 1.16 2.51
C VAL A 83 -11.84 0.24 1.40
N ILE A 84 -12.71 -0.14 0.46
CA ILE A 84 -12.32 -1.00 -0.68
C ILE A 84 -11.25 -0.31 -1.51
N GLU A 85 -11.46 0.95 -1.88
CA GLU A 85 -10.50 1.73 -2.65
C GLU A 85 -9.16 1.89 -1.92
N THR A 86 -9.19 2.12 -0.61
CA THR A 86 -7.98 2.23 0.23
C THR A 86 -7.15 0.96 0.20
N VAL A 87 -7.74 -0.19 0.55
CA VAL A 87 -6.95 -1.42 0.75
C VAL A 87 -6.46 -2.01 -0.57
N THR A 88 -7.18 -1.77 -1.67
CA THR A 88 -6.84 -2.31 -3.00
C THR A 88 -5.99 -1.36 -3.85
N ALA A 89 -5.68 -0.15 -3.36
CA ALA A 89 -4.89 0.84 -4.10
C ALA A 89 -3.44 0.41 -4.36
N LYS A 90 -2.89 -0.51 -3.57
CA LYS A 90 -1.53 -1.02 -3.68
C LYS A 90 -1.54 -2.46 -4.17
N THR A 91 -1.35 -2.62 -5.48
CA THR A 91 -1.40 -3.93 -6.17
C THR A 91 -0.29 -4.89 -5.74
N THR A 92 0.75 -4.36 -5.10
CA THR A 92 1.86 -5.09 -4.46
C THR A 92 1.48 -5.74 -3.13
N ASN A 93 0.38 -5.30 -2.50
CA ASN A 93 -0.10 -5.95 -1.29
C ASN A 93 -0.72 -7.30 -1.64
N GLY A 94 -0.54 -8.30 -0.78
CA GLY A 94 -1.15 -9.60 -0.98
C GLY A 94 -2.66 -9.56 -0.75
N PHE A 95 -3.37 -10.50 -1.38
CA PHE A 95 -4.84 -10.52 -1.33
C PHE A 95 -5.36 -10.71 0.10
N LYS A 96 -4.70 -11.58 0.87
CA LYS A 96 -4.99 -11.78 2.28
C LYS A 96 -4.86 -10.46 3.05
N GLU A 97 -3.74 -9.76 2.88
CA GLU A 97 -3.43 -8.51 3.58
C GLU A 97 -4.45 -7.41 3.22
N MET A 98 -4.92 -7.34 1.97
CA MET A 98 -5.98 -6.41 1.57
C MET A 98 -7.29 -6.65 2.33
N LEU A 99 -7.70 -7.92 2.49
CA LEU A 99 -8.91 -8.27 3.23
C LEU A 99 -8.75 -8.03 4.74
N GLU A 100 -7.60 -8.39 5.30
CA GLU A 100 -7.29 -8.12 6.70
C GLU A 100 -7.30 -6.61 6.97
N ALA A 101 -6.70 -5.80 6.09
CA ALA A 101 -6.74 -4.34 6.17
C ALA A 101 -8.18 -3.81 6.15
N ALA A 102 -9.04 -4.34 5.28
CA ALA A 102 -10.44 -3.92 5.23
C ALA A 102 -11.16 -4.19 6.56
N ARG A 103 -10.92 -5.38 7.13
CA ARG A 103 -11.45 -5.78 8.44
C ARG A 103 -10.95 -4.86 9.55
N VAL A 104 -9.64 -4.61 9.62
CA VAL A 104 -9.00 -3.76 10.63
C VAL A 104 -9.56 -2.34 10.56
N LEU A 105 -9.59 -1.73 9.36
CA LEU A 105 -10.16 -0.40 9.16
C LEU A 105 -11.64 -0.32 9.58
N LYS A 106 -12.43 -1.36 9.28
CA LYS A 106 -13.84 -1.44 9.70
C LYS A 106 -13.97 -1.55 11.22
N VAL A 107 -13.20 -2.42 11.87
CA VAL A 107 -13.24 -2.63 13.32
C VAL A 107 -12.90 -1.34 14.07
N HIS A 108 -11.84 -0.65 13.66
CA HIS A 108 -11.36 0.55 14.33
C HIS A 108 -12.07 1.84 13.92
N SER A 109 -12.97 1.80 12.94
CA SER A 109 -13.65 3.00 12.43
C SER A 109 -14.40 3.83 13.50
N ASN A 110 -14.79 3.19 14.60
CA ASN A 110 -15.49 3.84 15.72
C ASN A 110 -14.57 4.22 16.89
N ASP A 111 -13.26 3.94 16.80
CA ASP A 111 -12.31 4.34 17.83
C ASP A 111 -12.18 5.86 17.87
N LYS A 112 -12.10 6.42 19.07
CA LYS A 112 -12.10 7.88 19.28
C LYS A 112 -10.96 8.60 18.54
N ASP A 113 -9.84 7.92 18.37
CA ASP A 113 -8.63 8.45 17.72
C ASP A 113 -8.45 7.98 16.28
N PHE A 114 -9.37 7.18 15.74
CA PHE A 114 -9.28 6.66 14.37
C PHE A 114 -9.13 7.77 13.34
N LYS A 115 -9.99 8.78 13.42
CA LYS A 115 -9.99 9.92 12.52
C LYS A 115 -8.64 10.64 12.54
N ASP A 116 -8.15 10.98 13.73
CA ASP A 116 -6.87 11.68 13.88
C ASP A 116 -5.69 10.84 13.37
N THR A 117 -5.70 9.52 13.59
CA THR A 117 -4.68 8.60 13.09
C THR A 117 -4.65 8.58 11.55
N VAL A 118 -5.83 8.49 10.92
CA VAL A 118 -5.95 8.50 9.46
C VAL A 118 -5.55 9.86 8.88
N GLU A 119 -5.94 10.96 9.51
CA GLU A 119 -5.58 12.32 9.07
C GLU A 119 -4.08 12.58 9.15
N ALA A 120 -3.44 12.22 10.28
CA ALA A 120 -1.99 12.34 10.46
C ALA A 120 -1.24 11.52 9.40
N THR A 121 -1.63 10.26 9.19
CA THR A 121 -1.01 9.40 8.18
C THR A 121 -1.24 9.94 6.76
N THR A 122 -2.45 10.39 6.45
CA THR A 122 -2.81 10.97 5.15
C THR A 122 -1.98 12.21 4.82
N ARG A 123 -1.67 13.05 5.82
CA ARG A 123 -0.79 14.20 5.65
C ARG A 123 0.60 13.77 5.18
N VAL A 124 1.18 12.74 5.81
CA VAL A 124 2.47 12.18 5.40
C VAL A 124 2.38 11.61 3.98
N LEU A 125 1.39 10.75 3.69
CA LEU A 125 1.22 10.11 2.39
C LEU A 125 1.10 11.13 1.25
N ARG A 126 0.37 12.24 1.45
CA ARG A 126 0.19 13.28 0.44
C ARG A 126 1.48 14.05 0.16
N LEU A 127 2.33 14.27 1.17
CA LEU A 127 3.62 14.94 0.99
C LEU A 127 4.65 14.00 0.38
N ALA A 128 4.72 12.74 0.84
CA ALA A 128 5.58 11.73 0.27
C ALA A 128 5.27 11.47 -1.23
N LYS A 129 4.00 11.53 -1.66
CA LYS A 129 3.63 11.44 -3.08
C LYS A 129 4.17 12.57 -3.96
N LYS A 130 4.51 13.73 -3.37
CA LYS A 130 5.11 14.86 -4.09
C LYS A 130 6.64 14.75 -4.16
N ALA A 131 7.21 13.75 -3.50
CA ALA A 131 8.64 13.54 -3.45
C ALA A 131 9.09 12.94 -4.79
N ASP A 132 9.70 13.77 -5.63
CA ASP A 132 10.43 13.33 -6.82
C ASP A 132 11.88 13.05 -6.42
N LEU A 133 12.06 11.99 -5.64
CA LEU A 133 13.37 11.62 -5.09
C LEU A 133 14.10 10.72 -6.08
N ALA A 134 15.38 11.01 -6.29
CA ALA A 134 16.25 10.10 -7.02
C ALA A 134 16.38 8.76 -6.28
N ALA A 135 16.64 7.69 -7.02
CA ALA A 135 16.67 6.33 -6.49
C ALA A 135 17.79 6.09 -5.45
N ASP A 136 18.81 6.94 -5.44
CA ASP A 136 19.99 6.89 -4.58
C ASP A 136 19.92 7.84 -3.38
N VAL A 137 18.82 8.56 -3.18
CA VAL A 137 18.64 9.40 -1.98
C VAL A 137 18.66 8.50 -0.75
N GLN A 138 19.45 8.91 0.23
CA GLN A 138 19.54 8.28 1.54
C GLN A 138 19.26 9.30 2.64
N LEU A 139 18.82 8.81 3.78
CA LEU A 139 18.62 9.62 4.97
C LEU A 139 19.98 10.14 5.47
N LYS A 140 20.06 11.47 5.67
CA LYS A 140 21.26 12.17 6.14
C LYS A 140 20.97 12.81 7.50
N PRO A 141 21.33 12.17 8.63
CA PRO A 141 21.10 12.71 9.97
C PRO A 141 21.78 14.06 10.23
N GLU A 142 22.87 14.35 9.53
CA GLU A 142 23.59 15.62 9.60
C GLU A 142 22.79 16.82 9.06
N LEU A 143 21.70 16.57 8.31
CA LEU A 143 20.81 17.60 7.78
C LEU A 143 19.56 17.83 8.65
N PHE A 144 19.44 17.19 9.81
CA PHE A 144 18.31 17.41 10.73
C PHE A 144 18.48 18.76 11.46
N GLU A 145 17.44 19.59 11.45
CA GLU A 145 17.49 20.94 12.05
C GLU A 145 16.85 21.01 13.44
N ASN A 146 16.07 20.00 13.82
CA ASN A 146 15.40 19.94 15.12
C ASN A 146 15.33 18.51 15.69
N ASP A 147 14.88 18.39 16.93
CA ASP A 147 14.77 17.09 17.61
C ASP A 147 13.55 16.28 17.15
N ALA A 148 12.48 16.92 16.67
CA ALA A 148 11.34 16.20 16.11
C ALA A 148 11.70 15.39 14.85
N GLU A 149 12.63 15.89 14.01
CA GLU A 149 13.19 15.16 12.87
C GLU A 149 13.91 13.88 13.30
N LYS A 150 14.71 13.95 14.38
CA LYS A 150 15.40 12.79 14.96
C LYS A 150 14.41 11.77 15.50
N VAL A 151 13.47 12.23 16.34
CA VAL A 151 12.45 11.35 16.95
C VAL A 151 11.61 10.66 15.87
N PHE A 152 11.22 11.38 14.81
CA PHE A 152 10.50 10.77 13.70
C PHE A 152 11.35 9.71 12.98
N ALA A 153 12.61 10.03 12.67
CA ALA A 153 13.53 9.10 12.00
C ALA A 153 13.77 7.83 12.84
N ASP A 154 14.03 7.98 14.14
CA ASP A 154 14.27 6.86 15.06
C ASP A 154 13.05 5.94 15.13
N ARG A 155 11.86 6.52 15.24
CA ARG A 155 10.60 5.75 15.25
C ARG A 155 10.35 5.02 13.94
N VAL A 156 10.68 5.62 12.79
CA VAL A 156 10.56 4.96 11.50
C VAL A 156 11.57 3.81 11.38
N ALA A 157 12.80 3.97 11.87
CA ALA A 157 13.80 2.90 11.90
C ALA A 157 13.35 1.71 12.78
N GLU A 158 12.79 1.97 13.97
CA GLU A 158 12.18 0.93 14.82
C GLU A 158 11.09 0.13 14.09
N MET A 159 10.33 0.79 13.20
CA MET A 159 9.29 0.15 12.41
C MET A 159 9.84 -0.72 11.27
N GLU A 160 11.03 -0.43 10.75
CA GLU A 160 11.65 -1.24 9.70
C GLU A 160 12.30 -2.50 10.26
N GLU A 161 12.84 -2.44 11.47
CA GLU A 161 13.47 -3.59 12.15
C GLU A 161 12.45 -4.61 12.66
N LYS A 162 11.22 -4.18 12.93
CA LYS A 162 10.18 -5.03 13.50
C LYS A 162 9.54 -5.92 12.42
N ASN A 163 9.49 -7.23 12.71
CA ASN A 163 8.65 -8.17 11.97
C ASN A 163 7.21 -8.07 12.47
N PHE A 164 6.29 -7.74 11.56
CA PHE A 164 4.86 -7.67 11.83
C PHE A 164 4.17 -8.95 11.39
N ASN A 165 3.41 -9.57 12.28
CA ASN A 165 2.80 -10.87 12.00
C ASN A 165 1.45 -10.75 11.27
N ASN A 166 0.81 -9.59 11.37
CA ASN A 166 -0.53 -9.35 10.86
C ASN A 166 -0.78 -7.85 10.66
N VAL A 167 -1.88 -7.53 9.96
CA VAL A 167 -2.26 -6.15 9.64
C VAL A 167 -2.73 -5.35 10.87
N GLU A 168 -3.20 -6.02 11.92
CA GLU A 168 -3.61 -5.37 13.18
C GLU A 168 -2.41 -4.67 13.85
N GLU A 169 -1.27 -5.36 13.96
CA GLU A 169 -0.05 -4.78 14.52
C GLU A 169 0.45 -3.56 13.71
N ILE A 170 0.27 -3.59 12.38
CA ILE A 170 0.60 -2.46 11.51
C ILE A 170 -0.28 -1.26 11.84
N PHE A 171 -1.60 -1.45 11.98
CA PHE A 171 -2.51 -0.38 12.35
C PHE A 171 -2.18 0.22 13.73
N GLN A 172 -1.86 -0.61 14.73
CA GLN A 172 -1.49 -0.12 16.06
C GLN A 172 -0.19 0.72 16.03
N VAL A 173 0.75 0.39 15.16
CA VAL A 173 1.94 1.24 14.95
C VAL A 173 1.58 2.57 14.30
N LEU A 174 0.75 2.58 13.24
CA LEU A 174 0.29 3.82 12.63
C LEU A 174 -0.45 4.71 13.64
N ARG A 175 -1.26 4.09 14.49
CA ARG A 175 -1.95 4.76 15.60
C ARG A 175 -0.97 5.40 16.58
N GLY A 176 0.07 4.68 16.98
CA GLY A 176 1.14 5.19 17.86
C GLY A 176 1.96 6.33 17.25
N MET A 177 2.10 6.36 15.92
CA MET A 177 2.83 7.40 15.21
C MET A 177 2.12 8.76 15.15
N ARG A 178 0.83 8.83 15.49
CA ARG A 178 0.03 10.08 15.45
C ARG A 178 0.71 11.26 16.15
N VAL A 179 1.15 11.07 17.40
CA VAL A 179 1.77 12.16 18.19
C VAL A 179 3.12 12.55 17.59
N VAL A 180 3.91 11.58 17.15
CA VAL A 180 5.22 11.79 16.53
C VAL A 180 5.08 12.58 15.23
N ILE A 181 4.09 12.24 14.40
CA ILE A 181 3.77 12.94 13.16
C ILE A 181 3.34 14.38 13.44
N ASN A 182 2.45 14.60 14.41
CA ASN A 182 1.99 15.95 14.73
C ASN A 182 3.15 16.83 15.19
N ASN A 183 3.96 16.36 16.14
CA ASN A 183 5.14 17.10 16.62
C ASN A 183 6.13 17.37 15.48
N TYR A 184 6.41 16.38 14.63
CA TYR A 184 7.26 16.56 13.45
C TYR A 184 6.77 17.73 12.60
N PHE A 185 5.48 17.76 12.27
CA PHE A 185 4.92 18.79 11.42
C PHE A 185 4.74 20.16 12.08
N ASP A 186 4.64 20.22 13.40
CA ASP A 186 4.55 21.46 14.16
C ASP A 186 5.93 22.14 14.25
N GLU A 187 7.00 21.35 14.33
CA GLU A 187 8.37 21.85 14.44
C GLU A 187 9.13 21.92 13.09
N THR A 188 8.63 21.25 12.05
CA THR A 188 9.37 21.03 10.80
C THR A 188 8.63 21.52 9.57
N MET A 189 9.21 22.51 8.89
CA MET A 189 8.76 22.95 7.57
C MET A 189 9.31 22.03 6.47
N VAL A 190 8.53 21.02 6.08
CA VAL A 190 8.94 20.00 5.09
C VAL A 190 9.38 20.59 3.76
N MET A 191 8.64 21.58 3.25
CA MET A 191 8.97 22.29 2.01
C MET A 191 10.00 23.39 2.27
N ALA A 192 11.19 23.01 2.74
CA ALA A 192 12.29 23.91 2.99
C ALA A 192 12.80 24.56 1.68
N LYS A 193 13.37 25.76 1.80
CA LYS A 193 13.98 26.48 0.67
C LYS A 193 15.22 25.73 0.17
N ASP A 194 16.06 25.28 1.11
CA ASP A 194 17.20 24.42 0.84
C ASP A 194 16.72 23.08 0.26
N ALA A 195 17.30 22.70 -0.87
CA ALA A 195 16.90 21.50 -1.60
C ALA A 195 17.34 20.21 -0.89
N ASP A 196 18.51 20.21 -0.25
CA ASP A 196 19.05 19.03 0.43
C ASP A 196 18.23 18.72 1.67
N ILE A 197 17.92 19.75 2.47
CA ILE A 197 17.07 19.60 3.67
C ILE A 197 15.66 19.17 3.26
N ARG A 198 15.07 19.79 2.23
CA ARG A 198 13.74 19.41 1.73
C ARG A 198 13.72 17.95 1.27
N ASN A 199 14.72 17.52 0.49
CA ASN A 199 14.78 16.16 -0.02
C ASN A 199 15.00 15.15 1.11
N ASN A 200 15.81 15.47 2.11
CA ASN A 200 16.01 14.64 3.30
C ASN A 200 14.71 14.42 4.09
N ARG A 201 13.95 15.49 4.32
CA ARG A 201 12.64 15.44 4.98
C ARG A 201 11.62 14.65 4.17
N LEU A 202 11.55 14.89 2.86
CA LEU A 202 10.67 14.11 1.97
C LEU A 202 11.04 12.62 1.95
N TYR A 203 12.34 12.29 2.05
CA TYR A 203 12.80 10.91 2.17
C TYR A 203 12.38 10.28 3.50
N GLN A 204 12.51 10.96 4.64
CA GLN A 204 11.95 10.47 5.92
C GLN A 204 10.45 10.15 5.81
N LEU A 205 9.68 11.06 5.22
CA LEU A 205 8.25 10.87 5.03
C LEU A 205 7.95 9.70 4.08
N SER A 206 8.80 9.45 3.08
CA SER A 206 8.62 8.34 2.14
C SER A 206 8.88 6.98 2.79
N LEU A 207 9.84 6.89 3.72
CA LEU A 207 10.09 5.69 4.53
C LEU A 207 8.85 5.31 5.34
N TYR A 208 8.28 6.25 6.11
CA TYR A 208 7.02 6.03 6.82
C TYR A 208 5.86 5.69 5.86
N ALA A 209 5.76 6.39 4.73
CA ALA A 209 4.70 6.14 3.75
C ALA A 209 4.75 4.71 3.20
N SER A 210 5.95 4.18 2.95
CA SER A 210 6.15 2.79 2.50
C SER A 210 5.56 1.79 3.49
N PHE A 211 5.73 2.04 4.80
CA PHE A 211 5.15 1.24 5.85
C PHE A 211 3.63 1.37 5.89
N ALA A 212 3.10 2.60 5.87
CA ALA A 212 1.66 2.86 5.89
C ALA A 212 0.94 2.22 4.70
N TYR A 213 1.58 2.13 3.54
CA TYR A 213 1.03 1.47 2.36
C TYR A 213 0.79 -0.03 2.51
N LYS A 214 1.35 -0.69 3.54
CA LYS A 214 1.00 -2.07 3.89
C LYS A 214 -0.48 -2.22 4.33
N LEU A 215 -1.10 -1.15 4.86
CA LEU A 215 -2.54 -1.08 5.16
C LEU A 215 -3.38 -0.60 3.96
N GLY A 216 -2.73 -0.16 2.88
CA GLY A 216 -3.34 0.46 1.71
C GLY A 216 -3.10 1.97 1.61
N ASP A 217 -3.77 2.63 0.66
CA ASP A 217 -3.67 4.08 0.49
C ASP A 217 -4.75 4.80 1.30
N LEU A 218 -4.42 5.17 2.54
CA LEU A 218 -5.34 5.86 3.44
C LEU A 218 -5.80 7.23 2.90
N THR A 219 -5.14 7.79 1.88
CA THR A 219 -5.61 9.04 1.26
C THR A 219 -6.95 8.89 0.51
N LYS A 220 -7.39 7.64 0.25
CA LYS A 220 -8.69 7.28 -0.34
C LYS A 220 -9.80 7.04 0.69
N LEU A 221 -9.46 6.95 1.98
CA LEU A 221 -10.41 6.65 3.05
C LEU A 221 -11.15 7.92 3.46
N ASN A 222 -12.47 7.86 3.61
CA ASN A 222 -13.27 9.00 4.04
C ASN A 222 -13.64 8.87 5.51
N VAL A 223 -12.98 9.67 6.36
CA VAL A 223 -13.17 9.68 7.83
C VAL A 223 -14.01 10.86 8.31
N LYS A 224 -14.89 11.39 7.44
CA LYS A 224 -15.78 12.52 7.77
C LYS A 224 -16.82 12.17 8.81
#